data_AF-A0A958TNA7-F1
#
_entry.id   AF-A0A958TNA7-F1
#
_cell.length_a   1.000
_cell.length_b   1.000
_cell.length_c   1.000
_cell.angle_alpha   90.00
_cell.angle_beta   90.00
_cell.angle_gamma   90.00
#
_symmetry.space_group_name_H-M   'P 1'
#
loop_
_entity.id
_entity.type
_entity.pdbx_description
1 polymer ?
#
loop_
_entity_poly.entity_id
_entity_poly.type
_entity_poly.pdbx_seq_one_letter_code
_entity_poly.pdbx_strand_id
1 'polypeptide(L)' 'MHIWHHAKELPKHVRYGVNYGLTLSLWDYIFKTNHIPHDGRDIELGFKGDEQFPKDFIEQELYPIKLKNEV' A
#
# COMPACT_ATOMS: atom_id res chain seq x y z
N MET A 1 -7.67 9.35 4.58
CA MET A 1 -8.00 7.92 4.70
C MET A 1 -7.19 7.12 3.69
N HIS A 2 -7.46 7.22 2.38
CA HIS A 2 -6.80 6.40 1.36
C HIS A 2 -5.26 6.51 1.31
N ILE A 3 -4.67 7.65 1.70
CA ILE A 3 -3.20 7.76 1.79
C ILE A 3 -2.57 6.71 2.74
N TRP A 4 -3.26 6.37 3.84
CA TRP A 4 -2.83 5.33 4.79
C TRP A 4 -2.88 3.92 4.20
N HIS A 5 -3.64 3.69 3.13
CA HIS A 5 -3.61 2.43 2.39
C HIS A 5 -2.24 2.19 1.72
N HIS A 6 -1.56 3.27 1.33
CA HIS A 6 -0.24 3.24 0.67
C HIS A 6 0.93 3.36 1.65
N ALA A 7 0.65 3.44 2.96
CA ALA A 7 1.68 3.56 3.98
C ALA A 7 2.62 2.33 3.92
N LYS A 8 3.93 2.59 3.90
CA LYS A 8 4.93 1.53 3.86
C LYS A 8 4.90 0.66 5.12
N GLU A 9 4.61 1.28 6.26
CA GLU A 9 4.43 0.59 7.53
C GLU A 9 2.95 0.39 7.85
N LEU A 10 2.57 -0.87 8.12
CA LEU A 10 1.22 -1.24 8.55
C LEU A 10 1.07 -1.19 10.07
N PRO A 11 -0.13 -0.85 10.58
CA PRO A 11 -0.36 -0.90 12.02
C PRO A 11 -0.33 -2.35 12.53
N LYS A 12 0.26 -2.56 13.72
CA LYS A 12 0.57 -3.91 14.26
C LYS A 12 -0.63 -4.88 14.38
N HIS A 13 -1.85 -4.37 14.40
CA HIS A 13 -3.07 -5.17 14.56
C HIS A 13 -3.64 -5.69 13.23
N VAL A 14 -3.11 -5.26 12.09
CA VAL A 14 -3.52 -5.78 10.78
C VAL A 14 -2.43 -6.66 10.18
N ARG A 15 -2.85 -7.68 9.44
CA ARG A 15 -1.94 -8.57 8.73
C ARG A 15 -1.72 -8.16 7.27
N TYR A 16 -2.78 -7.69 6.61
CA TYR A 16 -2.80 -7.56 5.14
C TYR A 16 -2.85 -6.11 4.65
N GLY A 17 -3.35 -5.18 5.45
CA GLY A 17 -3.56 -3.81 5.03
C GLY A 17 -4.71 -3.13 5.75
N VAL A 18 -4.95 -1.89 5.38
CA VAL A 18 -5.99 -1.00 5.92
C VAL A 18 -6.62 -0.19 4.79
N ASN A 19 -7.76 0.45 5.04
CA ASN A 19 -8.26 1.56 4.23
C ASN A 19 -8.50 1.20 2.75
N TYR A 20 -9.13 0.04 2.50
CA TYR A 20 -9.33 -0.51 1.15
C TYR A 20 -10.29 0.32 0.30
N GLY A 21 -11.22 1.06 0.93
CA GLY A 21 -12.16 1.93 0.23
C GLY A 21 -11.52 3.22 -0.28
N LEU A 22 -11.67 3.50 -1.57
CA LEU A 22 -11.36 4.79 -2.18
C LEU A 22 -12.50 5.79 -1.97
N THR A 23 -13.57 5.67 -2.75
CA THR A 23 -14.74 6.57 -2.68
C THR A 23 -15.75 6.13 -1.63
N LEU A 24 -15.94 4.81 -1.47
CA LEU A 24 -16.89 4.24 -0.51
C LEU A 24 -16.18 3.72 0.74
N SER A 25 -15.62 4.65 1.52
CA SER A 25 -14.88 4.34 2.76
C SER A 25 -15.74 3.77 3.88
N LEU A 26 -17.08 3.80 3.75
CA LEU A 26 -18.01 3.26 4.76
C LEU A 26 -17.72 1.78 5.07
N TRP A 27 -17.32 1.00 4.06
CA TRP A 27 -16.98 -0.41 4.23
C TRP A 27 -15.83 -0.63 5.21
N ASP A 28 -14.85 0.28 5.25
CA ASP A 28 -13.72 0.14 6.17
C ASP A 28 -14.13 0.29 7.64
N TYR A 29 -15.19 1.05 7.91
CA TYR A 29 -15.75 1.14 9.26
C TYR A 29 -16.58 -0.10 9.61
N ILE A 30 -17.35 -0.64 8.66
CA ILE A 30 -18.17 -1.85 8.85
C ILE A 30 -17.27 -3.06 9.15
N PHE A 31 -16.19 -3.23 8.38
CA PHE A 31 -15.28 -4.36 8.51
C PHE A 31 -14.05 -4.08 9.38
N LYS A 32 -13.99 -2.90 10.03
CA LYS A 32 -12.93 -2.49 10.96
C LYS A 32 -11.53 -2.52 10.34
N THR A 33 -11.41 -2.06 9.10
CA THR A 33 -10.15 -1.89 8.37
C THR A 33 -9.74 -0.41 8.26
N ASN A 34 -10.49 0.50 8.88
CA ASN A 34 -10.18 1.92 8.89
C ASN A 34 -8.96 2.25 9.77
N HIS A 35 -7.97 2.93 9.23
CA HIS A 35 -6.83 3.47 9.97
C HIS A 35 -6.51 4.90 9.55
N ILE A 36 -6.56 5.86 10.49
CA ILE A 36 -6.26 7.28 10.25
C ILE A 36 -5.72 7.90 11.56
N PRO A 37 -4.48 7.61 11.98
CA PRO A 37 -3.96 8.06 13.27
C PRO A 37 -3.68 9.58 13.32
N HIS A 38 -3.35 10.20 12.19
CA HIS A 38 -3.10 11.64 12.05
C HIS A 38 -3.15 12.04 10.56
N ASP A 39 -2.84 13.31 10.26
CA ASP A 39 -2.69 13.82 8.90
C ASP A 39 -1.58 13.03 8.16
N GLY A 40 -1.94 12.44 7.02
CA GLY A 40 -1.06 11.55 6.28
C GLY A 40 -0.12 12.25 5.30
N ARG A 41 -0.09 13.59 5.24
CA ARG A 41 0.66 14.35 4.22
C ARG A 41 2.13 13.93 4.08
N ASP A 42 2.80 13.66 5.19
CA ASP A 42 4.25 13.44 5.25
C ASP A 42 4.63 11.99 5.61
N ILE A 43 3.73 11.02 5.42
CA ILE A 43 4.01 9.61 5.70
C ILE A 43 4.89 8.98 4.62
N GLU A 44 5.70 7.99 4.99
CA GLU A 44 6.43 7.19 4.02
C GLU A 44 5.47 6.25 3.27
N LEU A 45 5.53 6.31 1.94
CA LEU A 45 4.73 5.49 1.04
C LEU A 45 5.61 4.45 0.37
N GLY A 46 5.03 3.33 0.00
CA GLY A 46 5.72 2.29 -0.77
C GLY A 46 5.52 0.90 -0.20
N PHE A 47 6.42 0.00 -0.56
CA PHE A 47 6.43 -1.38 -0.10
C PHE A 47 7.85 -1.79 0.29
N LYS A 48 8.00 -2.94 0.95
CA LYS A 48 9.31 -3.43 1.37
C LYS A 48 10.21 -3.69 0.15
N GLY A 49 11.38 -3.05 0.10
CA GLY A 49 12.34 -3.19 -0.99
C GLY A 49 12.05 -2.30 -2.20
N ASP A 50 11.18 -1.30 -2.04
CA ASP A 50 10.90 -0.29 -3.06
C ASP A 50 12.15 0.53 -3.42
N GLU A 51 13.17 0.58 -2.54
CA GLU A 51 14.44 1.24 -2.81
C GLU A 51 15.22 0.59 -3.95
N GLN A 52 15.00 -0.71 -4.18
CA GLN A 52 15.58 -1.47 -5.30
C GLN A 52 14.62 -1.61 -6.49
N PHE A 53 13.42 -1.04 -6.40
CA PHE A 53 12.44 -1.12 -7.49
C PHE A 53 12.93 -0.34 -8.72
N PRO A 54 12.71 -0.85 -9.95
CA PRO A 54 13.12 -0.15 -11.15
C PRO A 54 12.57 1.27 -11.21
N LYS A 55 13.39 2.22 -11.68
CA LYS A 55 12.99 3.64 -11.82
C LYS A 55 12.59 4.00 -13.25
N ASP A 56 12.98 3.18 -14.22
CA ASP A 56 12.67 3.38 -15.62
C ASP A 56 11.27 2.82 -15.94
N PHE A 57 10.47 3.63 -16.63
CA PHE A 57 9.08 3.31 -16.98
C PHE A 57 8.92 1.91 -17.61
N ILE A 58 9.75 1.59 -18.61
CA ILE A 58 9.69 0.30 -19.31
C ILE A 58 9.99 -0.86 -18.35
N GLU A 59 10.93 -0.67 -17.42
CA GLU A 59 11.28 -1.72 -16.47
C GLU A 59 10.20 -1.94 -15.42
N GLN A 60 9.53 -0.89 -14.97
CA GLN A 60 8.39 -0.98 -14.03
C GLN A 60 7.22 -1.75 -14.65
N GLU A 61 6.85 -1.43 -15.90
CA GLU A 61 5.76 -2.11 -16.61
C GLU A 61 6.07 -3.60 -16.87
N LEU A 62 7.34 -3.94 -17.11
CA LEU A 62 7.78 -5.32 -17.35
C LEU A 62 8.18 -6.08 -16.06
N TYR A 63 8.26 -5.42 -14.91
CA TYR A 63 8.67 -6.02 -13.64
C TYR A 63 7.84 -7.25 -13.24
N PRO A 64 6.49 -7.25 -13.36
CA PRO A 64 5.67 -8.42 -13.02
C PRO A 64 5.93 -9.64 -13.91
N ILE A 65 6.42 -9.43 -15.15
CA ILE A 65 6.71 -10.52 -16.10
C ILE A 65 8.01 -11.24 -15.70
N LYS A 66 9.01 -10.51 -15.19
CA LYS A 66 10.29 -11.07 -14.75
C LYS A 66 10.15 -11.88 -13.44
N LEU A 67 9.28 -11.45 -12.53
CA LEU A 67 9.00 -12.13 -11.26
C LEU A 67 8.42 -13.54 -11.42
N LYS A 68 7.84 -13.88 -12.58
CA LYS A 68 7.21 -15.18 -12.82
C LYS A 68 8.20 -16.37 -12.87
N ASN A 69 9.50 -16.10 -12.82
CA ASN A 69 10.56 -17.11 -12.89
C ASN A 69 11.11 -17.54 -11.51
N GLU A 70 10.64 -16.94 -10.42
CA GLU A 70 10.96 -17.39 -9.06
C GLU A 70 9.71 -18.01 -8.44
N VAL A 71 9.53 -19.31 -8.70
CA VAL A 71 8.66 -20.23 -7.94
C VAL A 71 9.54 -21.29 -7.31
#